data_AF-A0A526YE87-F1
#
_entry.id   AF-A0A526YE87-F1
#
_cell.length_a   1.000
_cell.length_b   1.000
_cell.length_c   1.000
_cell.angle_alpha   90.00
_cell.angle_beta   90.00
_cell.angle_gamma   90.00
#
_symmetry.space_group_name_H-M   'P 1'
#
loop_
_entity.id
_entity.type
_entity.pdbx_description
1 polymer ?
#
loop_
_entity_poly.entity_id
_entity_poly.type
_entity_poly.pdbx_seq_one_letter_code
_entity_poly.pdbx_strand_id
1 'polypeptide(L)' 'GAVIEPNDPSWDRLQTTARAAKAAPAAWLAMEDIYGEVGRSTPFVEAFAKALEALWADGARTTLTRYLAGNL' A
#
# COMPACT_ATOMS: atom_id res chain seq x y z
N GLY A 1 2.35 -11.07 14.89
CA GLY A 1 3.01 -9.76 14.78
C GLY A 1 2.91 -9.02 16.10
N ALA A 2 3.58 -7.88 16.24
CA ALA A 2 3.42 -6.97 17.38
C ALA A 2 2.29 -5.96 17.12
N VAL A 3 1.71 -5.42 18.19
CA VAL A 3 0.72 -4.33 18.10
C VAL A 3 1.44 -3.06 17.63
N ILE A 4 0.81 -2.32 16.73
CA ILE A 4 1.23 -0.97 16.34
C ILE A 4 0.20 0.01 16.92
N GLU A 5 0.67 0.91 17.77
CA GLU A 5 -0.17 1.90 18.44
C GLU A 5 -0.57 3.06 17.51
N PRO A 6 -1.75 3.68 17.72
CA PRO A 6 -2.14 4.87 16.98
C PRO A 6 -1.15 6.02 17.09
N ASN A 7 -0.71 6.56 15.95
CA ASN A 7 0.23 7.68 15.88
C ASN A 7 -0.19 8.81 14.91
N ASP A 8 -1.40 8.71 14.34
CA ASP A 8 -1.94 9.67 13.37
C ASP A 8 -3.37 10.06 13.77
N PRO A 9 -3.77 11.35 13.72
CA PRO A 9 -5.15 11.76 14.01
C PRO A 9 -6.23 11.05 13.16
N SER A 10 -5.86 10.60 11.96
CA SER A 10 -6.73 9.85 11.04
C SER A 10 -6.58 8.33 11.20
N TRP A 11 -5.98 7.84 12.29
CA TRP A 11 -5.62 6.43 12.48
C TRP A 11 -6.73 5.44 12.10
N ASP A 12 -7.95 5.63 12.62
CA ASP A 12 -9.06 4.70 12.39
C ASP A 12 -9.46 4.65 10.90
N ARG A 13 -9.46 5.81 10.23
CA ARG A 13 -9.70 5.92 8.79
C ARG A 13 -8.61 5.18 8.02
N LEU A 14 -7.34 5.47 8.32
CA LEU A 14 -6.21 4.85 7.66
C LEU A 14 -6.20 3.32 7.87
N GLN A 15 -6.43 2.83 9.08
CA GLN A 15 -6.47 1.39 9.31
C GLN A 15 -7.63 0.70 8.56
N THR A 16 -8.80 1.33 8.51
CA THR A 16 -9.95 0.82 7.76
C THR A 16 -9.63 0.73 6.26
N THR A 17 -9.09 1.80 5.67
CA THR A 17 -8.71 1.83 4.26
C THR A 17 -7.59 0.83 3.95
N ALA A 18 -6.58 0.71 4.83
CA ALA A 18 -5.47 -0.25 4.64
C ALA A 18 -5.95 -1.70 4.62
N ARG A 19 -6.96 -2.05 5.44
CA ARG A 19 -7.57 -3.39 5.42
C ARG A 19 -8.30 -3.66 4.13
N ALA A 20 -9.06 -2.69 3.61
CA ALA A 20 -9.72 -2.81 2.30
C ALA A 20 -8.69 -2.93 1.16
N ALA A 21 -7.59 -2.17 1.25
CA ALA A 21 -6.53 -2.15 0.25
C ALA A 21 -5.85 -3.51 0.03
N LYS A 22 -5.89 -4.41 1.03
CA LYS A 22 -5.42 -5.79 0.87
C LYS A 22 -6.10 -6.54 -0.29
N ALA A 23 -7.39 -6.30 -0.50
CA ALA A 23 -8.16 -6.93 -1.59
C ALA A 23 -8.31 -6.00 -2.80
N ALA A 24 -8.24 -4.68 -2.59
CA ALA A 24 -8.38 -3.68 -3.63
C ALA A 24 -7.35 -2.56 -3.43
N PRO A 25 -6.09 -2.71 -3.90
CA PRO A 25 -5.01 -1.75 -3.65
C PRO A 25 -5.36 -0.29 -4.00
N ALA A 26 -6.17 -0.09 -5.04
CA ALA A 26 -6.65 1.23 -5.46
C ALA A 26 -7.45 1.97 -4.37
N ALA A 27 -8.06 1.27 -3.40
CA ALA A 27 -8.80 1.89 -2.30
C ALA A 27 -7.91 2.79 -1.43
N TRP A 28 -6.62 2.44 -1.27
CA TRP A 28 -5.65 3.27 -0.58
C TRP A 28 -5.35 4.56 -1.35
N LEU A 29 -5.17 4.43 -2.66
CA LEU A 29 -4.84 5.53 -3.55
C LEU A 29 -6.03 6.45 -3.86
N ALA A 30 -7.26 5.99 -3.62
CA ALA A 30 -8.48 6.78 -3.77
C ALA A 30 -8.66 7.87 -2.69
N MET A 31 -7.79 7.94 -1.68
CA MET A 31 -7.80 9.03 -0.69
C MET A 31 -7.29 10.33 -1.32
N GLU A 32 -8.20 11.08 -1.96
CA GLU A 32 -7.89 12.30 -2.75
C GLU A 32 -7.14 13.37 -1.95
N ASP A 33 -7.46 13.53 -0.66
CA ASP A 33 -6.81 14.47 0.24
C ASP A 33 -5.34 14.12 0.56
N ILE A 34 -4.93 12.88 0.30
CA ILE A 34 -3.54 12.40 0.51
C ILE A 34 -2.82 12.27 -0.84
N TYR A 35 -3.46 11.64 -1.82
CA TYR A 35 -2.84 11.24 -3.08
C TYR A 35 -3.21 12.14 -4.27
N GLY A 36 -4.32 12.88 -4.22
CA GLY A 36 -4.77 13.73 -5.32
C GLY A 36 -4.70 13.06 -6.69
N GLU A 37 -4.13 13.76 -7.66
CA GLU A 37 -4.01 13.28 -9.04
C GLU A 37 -3.14 12.04 -9.21
N VAL A 38 -2.09 11.87 -8.40
CA VAL A 38 -1.20 10.70 -8.54
C VAL A 38 -1.93 9.40 -8.20
N GLY A 39 -2.97 9.45 -7.35
CA GLY A 39 -3.82 8.31 -7.06
C GLY A 39 -4.61 7.77 -8.26
N ARG A 40 -4.72 8.55 -9.35
CA ARG A 40 -5.38 8.17 -10.61
C ARG A 40 -4.41 7.81 -11.73
N SER A 41 -3.11 7.95 -11.51
CA SER A 41 -2.09 7.65 -12.52
C SER A 41 -1.97 6.14 -12.70
N THR A 42 -2.33 5.61 -13.88
CA THR A 42 -2.28 4.17 -14.18
C THR A 42 -0.91 3.54 -13.86
N PRO A 43 0.23 4.09 -14.31
CA PRO A 43 1.53 3.50 -14.00
C PRO A 43 1.81 3.45 -12.49
N PHE A 44 1.31 4.43 -11.73
CA PHE A 44 1.49 4.47 -10.28
C PHE A 44 0.62 3.46 -9.56
N VAL A 45 -0.67 3.36 -9.94
CA VAL A 45 -1.62 2.40 -9.39
C VAL A 45 -1.14 0.96 -9.62
N GLU A 46 -0.65 0.65 -10.82
CA GLU A 46 -0.12 -0.67 -11.16
C GLU A 46 1.13 -1.00 -10.34
N ALA A 47 2.09 -0.08 -10.22
CA ALA A 47 3.29 -0.28 -9.43
C ALA A 47 2.97 -0.45 -7.93
N PHE A 48 2.06 0.36 -7.39
CA PHE A 48 1.62 0.26 -5.99
C PHE A 48 0.92 -1.08 -5.72
N ALA A 49 -0.01 -1.49 -6.58
CA ALA A 49 -0.73 -2.75 -6.45
C ALA A 49 0.23 -3.93 -6.45
N LYS A 50 1.16 -3.96 -7.41
CA LYS A 50 2.20 -5.00 -7.52
C LYS A 50 3.05 -5.09 -6.25
N ALA A 51 3.49 -3.96 -5.72
CA ALA A 51 4.28 -3.92 -4.50
C ALA A 51 3.47 -4.38 -3.28
N LEU A 52 2.22 -3.95 -3.15
CA LEU A 52 1.35 -4.33 -2.03
C LEU A 52 1.02 -5.84 -2.06
N GLU A 53 0.74 -6.39 -3.23
CA GLU A 53 0.52 -7.82 -3.43
C GLU A 53 1.76 -8.63 -3.02
N ALA A 54 2.95 -8.21 -3.46
CA ALA A 54 4.20 -8.86 -3.08
C ALA A 54 4.47 -8.78 -1.56
N LEU A 55 4.14 -7.65 -0.91
CA LEU A 55 4.26 -7.54 0.56
C LEU A 55 3.37 -8.54 1.29
N TRP A 56 2.15 -8.74 0.82
CA TRP A 56 1.21 -9.71 1.42
C TRP A 56 1.59 -11.16 1.13
N ALA A 57 2.13 -11.45 -0.07
CA ALA A 57 2.49 -12.80 -0.49
C ALA A 57 3.84 -13.26 0.06
N ASP A 58 4.86 -12.41 -0.05
CA ASP A 58 6.27 -12.79 0.17
C ASP A 58 6.89 -12.15 1.43
N GLY A 59 6.23 -11.15 2.02
CA GLY A 59 6.72 -10.40 3.16
C GLY A 59 7.79 -9.36 2.80
N ALA A 60 7.94 -8.36 3.68
CA ALA A 60 8.74 -7.16 3.43
C ALA A 60 10.20 -7.41 2.98
N ARG A 61 10.90 -8.35 3.63
CA ARG A 61 12.31 -8.66 3.28
C ARG A 61 12.43 -9.13 1.84
N THR A 62 11.61 -10.09 1.43
CA THR A 62 11.65 -10.67 0.08
C THR A 62 11.26 -9.64 -0.96
N THR A 63 10.20 -8.86 -0.71
CA THR A 63 9.76 -7.79 -1.60
C THR A 63 10.87 -6.77 -1.84
N LEU A 64 11.57 -6.33 -0.79
CA LEU A 64 12.67 -5.37 -0.91
C LEU A 64 13.87 -5.96 -1.67
N THR A 65 14.22 -7.23 -1.44
CA THR A 65 15.27 -7.91 -2.21
C THR A 65 14.94 -7.95 -3.70
N ARG A 66 13.68 -8.25 -4.07
CA ARG A 66 13.24 -8.25 -5.47
C ARG A 66 13.25 -6.86 -6.10
N TYR A 67 12.83 -5.85 -5.35
CA TYR A 67 12.87 -4.46 -5.79
C TYR A 67 14.29 -4.02 -6.15
N LEU A 68 15.27 -4.31 -5.29
CA LEU A 68 16.69 -3.99 -5.56
C LEU A 68 17.27 -4.75 -6.76
N ALA A 69 16.76 -5.96 -7.03
CA ALA A 69 17.18 -6.76 -8.18
C ALA A 69 16.48 -6.34 -9.49
N GLY A 70 15.56 -5.38 -9.46
CA GLY A 70 14.79 -4.94 -10.64
C GLY A 70 13.78 -5.99 -11.13
N ASN A 71 13.40 -6.93 -10.27
CA ASN A 71 12.47 -8.02 -10.62
C ASN A 71 11.25 -8.08 -9.68
N LEU A 72 10.98 -7.00 -8.93
CA LEU A 72 9.70 -6.84 -8.26
C LEU A 72 8.60 -6.80 -9.29
#